data_AF-A0A819QSM5-F1
#
_entry.id   AF-A0A819QSM5-F1
#
_cell.length_a   1.000
_cell.length_b   1.000
_cell.length_c   1.000
_cell.angle_alpha   90.00
_cell.angle_beta   90.00
_cell.angle_gamma   90.00
#
_symmetry.space_group_name_H-M   'P 1'
#
loop_
_entity.id
_entity.type
_entity.pdbx_description
1 polymer ?
#
loop_
_entity_poly.entity_id
_entity_poly.type
_entity_poly.pdbx_seq_one_letter_code
_entity_poly.pdbx_strand_id
1 'polypeptide(L)'
;MERNVNEYSELFYHCVQVLNEYNNDISEEIFLQEYFQINKVPDQAFISTILFDCSRHAALLKAMMVIFYKNDGSHVKKSEQNIFKVLIYMIIFQIEAVEFKLIRGFINSVQLFQMHQFMEFLTNEDYGTIIKKESMKFYDADYINEKIVRVLDKYRPAFRSILLEISDKMEGCTAARQLPEPTKAKPFNLTAPKERIPPTPKPIPKLERSRPPPKSTYESSTEQIELERIRDENHRQGLHKLNQVQSLSLHFMQTEKSKRAQIKQAQIIEENEKNLEFEPIRANPPPKPQTNKIPVKLNVAAILKENEIYKKQEENVRQHLLDLEAGGRESHEFFQWQETMQKQDYEQQINAIERKRLEGRISYEEAILARQRL
;
A
#
# COMPACT_ATOMS: atom_id res chain seq x y z
N MET A 1 25.01 19.73 29.78
CA MET A 1 24.14 18.55 29.89
C MET A 1 24.44 17.68 28.68
N GLU A 2 25.08 16.54 28.88
CA GLU A 2 25.37 15.59 27.80
C GLU A 2 24.08 14.84 27.48
N ARG A 3 23.45 15.14 26.34
CA ARG A 3 22.31 14.36 25.86
C ARG A 3 22.83 12.96 25.47
N ASN A 4 22.07 11.92 25.82
CA ASN A 4 22.46 10.53 25.55
C ASN A 4 22.48 10.27 24.03
N VAL A 5 23.33 9.34 23.57
CA VAL A 5 23.41 8.90 22.15
C VAL A 5 22.04 8.48 21.61
N ASN A 6 21.17 7.92 22.46
CA ASN A 6 19.80 7.55 22.11
C ASN A 6 18.89 8.74 21.82
N GLU A 7 19.03 9.85 22.55
CA GLU A 7 18.21 11.05 22.36
C GLU A 7 18.53 11.75 21.04
N TYR A 8 19.80 11.73 20.62
CA TYR A 8 20.20 12.25 19.31
C TYR A 8 19.65 11.42 18.15
N SER A 9 19.62 10.09 18.31
CA SER A 9 19.04 9.17 17.32
C SER A 9 17.53 9.39 17.18
N GLU A 10 16.82 9.54 18.29
CA GLU A 10 15.38 9.81 18.31
C GLU A 10 15.04 11.18 17.69
N LEU A 11 15.77 12.24 18.06
CA LEU A 11 15.56 13.57 17.49
C LEU A 11 15.81 13.57 15.96
N PHE A 12 16.89 12.93 15.52
CA PHE A 12 17.22 12.83 14.10
C PHE A 12 16.18 12.04 13.32
N TYR A 13 15.69 10.93 13.89
CA TYR A 13 14.61 10.13 13.32
C TYR A 13 13.36 10.99 13.05
N HIS A 14 12.93 11.80 14.02
CA HIS A 14 11.78 12.68 13.84
C HIS A 14 12.01 13.77 12.78
N CYS A 15 13.21 14.37 12.71
CA CYS A 15 13.53 15.32 11.64
C CYS A 15 13.40 14.71 10.24
N VAL A 16 13.86 13.46 10.06
CA VAL A 16 13.75 12.75 8.79
C VAL A 16 12.31 12.33 8.52
N GLN A 17 11.59 11.87 9.53
CA GLN A 17 10.23 11.36 9.39
C GLN A 17 9.25 12.46 8.99
N VAL A 18 9.37 13.65 9.57
CA VAL A 18 8.57 14.81 9.20
C VAL A 18 8.77 15.16 7.71
N LEU A 19 9.98 15.06 7.17
CA LEU A 19 10.24 15.27 5.74
C LEU A 19 9.78 14.13 4.84
N ASN A 20 9.62 12.92 5.37
CA ASN A 20 9.09 11.77 4.62
C ASN A 20 7.57 11.83 4.51
N GLU A 21 6.90 12.25 5.57
CA GLU A 21 5.43 12.29 5.68
C GLU A 21 4.83 13.59 5.14
N TYR A 22 5.61 14.68 5.12
CA TYR A 22 5.13 15.96 4.63
C TYR A 22 4.82 15.93 3.12
N ASN A 23 3.56 16.17 2.79
CA ASN A 23 3.07 16.39 1.44
C ASN A 23 2.78 17.88 1.22
N ASN A 24 3.12 18.41 0.05
CA ASN A 24 2.96 19.84 -0.29
C ASN A 24 1.49 20.34 -0.34
N ASP A 25 0.51 19.46 -0.08
CA ASP A 25 -0.92 19.77 -0.14
C ASP A 25 -1.44 20.47 1.13
N ILE A 26 -0.74 20.31 2.25
CA ILE A 26 -1.12 20.85 3.56
C ILE A 26 -0.08 21.90 3.98
N SER A 27 -0.53 22.94 4.68
CA SER A 27 0.40 23.92 5.26
C SER A 27 1.33 23.26 6.29
N GLU A 28 2.62 23.60 6.23
CA GLU A 28 3.69 23.09 7.11
C GLU A 28 3.34 23.23 8.59
N GLU A 29 2.71 24.34 8.99
CA GLU A 29 2.29 24.58 10.38
C GLU A 29 1.21 23.61 10.86
N ILE A 30 0.20 23.33 10.01
CA ILE A 30 -0.92 22.46 10.34
C ILE A 30 -0.42 21.02 10.45
N PHE A 31 0.40 20.58 9.49
CA PHE A 31 1.01 19.27 9.48
C PHE A 31 1.86 19.02 10.73
N LEU A 32 2.72 19.98 11.11
CA LEU A 32 3.54 19.86 12.31
C LEU A 32 2.69 19.78 13.60
N GLN A 33 1.60 20.53 13.68
CA GLN A 33 0.69 20.45 14.84
C GLN A 33 0.08 19.05 14.97
N GLU A 34 -0.41 18.45 13.88
CA GLU A 34 -0.94 17.09 13.88
C GLU A 34 0.14 16.07 14.24
N TYR A 35 1.33 16.20 13.65
CA TYR A 35 2.46 15.31 13.91
C TYR A 35 2.88 15.31 15.39
N PHE A 36 2.97 16.49 16.02
CA PHE A 36 3.36 16.62 17.43
C PHE A 36 2.28 16.16 18.41
N GLN A 37 1.00 16.15 18.01
CA GLN A 37 -0.06 15.55 18.83
C GLN A 37 0.06 14.03 18.90
N ILE A 38 0.46 13.40 17.79
CA ILE A 38 0.58 11.94 17.66
C ILE A 38 1.90 11.46 18.28
N ASN A 39 3.01 12.06 17.86
CA ASN A 39 4.36 11.71 18.27
C ASN A 39 4.80 12.71 19.35
N LYS A 40 4.81 12.30 20.62
CA LYS A 40 5.25 13.18 21.72
C LYS A 40 6.77 13.40 21.67
N VAL A 41 7.22 14.40 20.91
CA VAL A 41 8.66 14.64 20.64
C VAL A 41 9.28 15.67 21.61
N PRO A 42 10.53 15.48 22.08
CA PRO A 42 11.17 16.36 23.07
C PRO A 42 11.57 17.76 22.59
N ASP A 43 11.86 17.98 21.29
CA ASP A 43 12.34 19.27 20.75
C ASP A 43 11.53 19.70 19.50
N GLN A 44 10.27 20.08 19.71
CA GLN A 44 9.34 20.45 18.63
C GLN A 44 9.81 21.67 17.82
N ALA A 45 10.30 22.72 18.48
CA ALA A 45 10.75 23.94 17.80
C ALA A 45 11.90 23.68 16.83
N PHE A 46 12.85 22.82 17.24
CA PHE A 46 13.97 22.42 16.40
C PHE A 46 13.47 21.69 15.14
N ILE A 47 12.61 20.68 15.31
CA ILE A 47 12.06 19.90 14.20
C ILE A 47 11.28 20.79 13.22
N SER A 48 10.48 21.73 13.75
CA SER A 48 9.76 22.71 12.94
C SER A 48 10.74 23.55 12.10
N THR A 49 11.78 24.12 12.72
CA THR A 49 12.79 24.91 12.00
C THR A 49 13.46 24.10 10.89
N ILE A 50 13.81 22.84 11.16
CA ILE A 50 14.40 21.97 10.13
C ILE A 50 13.44 21.80 8.94
N LEU A 51 12.16 21.52 9.18
CA LEU A 51 11.18 21.37 8.10
C LEU A 51 11.07 22.65 7.27
N PHE A 52 10.77 23.78 7.92
CA PHE A 52 10.60 25.08 7.27
C PHE A 52 11.83 25.45 6.43
N ASP A 53 13.02 25.28 6.98
CA ASP A 53 14.24 25.65 6.28
C ASP A 53 14.62 24.66 5.17
N CYS A 54 14.32 23.37 5.34
CA CYS A 54 14.51 22.37 4.28
C CYS A 54 13.58 22.65 3.10
N SER A 55 12.35 23.08 3.36
CA SER A 55 11.42 23.57 2.32
C SER A 55 11.93 24.84 1.66
N ARG A 56 12.40 25.82 2.44
CA ARG A 56 12.96 27.09 1.93
C ARG A 56 14.17 26.88 1.03
N HIS A 57 15.05 25.95 1.38
CA HIS A 57 16.29 25.65 0.66
C HIS A 57 16.17 24.42 -0.25
N ALA A 58 14.95 23.97 -0.58
CA ALA A 58 14.71 22.72 -1.31
C ALA A 58 15.41 22.65 -2.66
N ALA A 59 15.53 23.77 -3.39
CA ALA A 59 16.19 23.81 -4.70
C ALA A 59 17.68 23.47 -4.61
N LEU A 60 18.38 24.04 -3.61
CA LEU A 60 19.78 23.78 -3.34
C LEU A 60 19.99 22.35 -2.85
N LEU A 61 19.19 21.90 -1.88
CA LEU A 61 19.27 20.54 -1.36
C LEU A 61 19.04 19.51 -2.48
N LYS A 62 18.09 19.75 -3.38
CA LYS A 62 17.86 18.91 -4.57
C LYS A 62 19.07 18.90 -5.50
N ALA A 63 19.66 20.05 -5.79
CA ALA A 63 20.86 20.12 -6.63
C ALA A 63 22.04 19.36 -6.00
N MET A 64 22.28 19.54 -4.71
CA MET A 64 23.33 18.82 -3.95
C MET A 64 23.11 17.31 -3.98
N MET A 65 21.87 16.85 -3.78
CA MET A 65 21.57 15.42 -3.87
C MET A 65 21.78 14.86 -5.28
N VAL A 66 21.47 15.62 -6.33
CA VAL A 66 21.74 15.17 -7.72
C VAL A 66 23.23 14.98 -7.95
N ILE A 67 24.08 15.87 -7.42
CA ILE A 67 25.54 15.73 -7.50
C ILE A 67 25.98 14.48 -6.72
N PHE A 68 25.48 14.30 -5.50
CA PHE A 68 25.82 13.14 -4.66
C PHE A 68 25.48 11.81 -5.33
N TYR A 69 24.24 11.63 -5.81
CA TYR A 69 23.80 10.38 -6.45
C TYR A 69 24.48 10.10 -7.79
N LYS A 70 25.02 11.12 -8.45
CA LYS A 70 25.77 10.95 -9.70
C LYS A 70 27.17 10.37 -9.47
N ASN A 71 27.77 10.63 -8.31
CA ASN A 71 29.16 10.30 -8.02
C ASN A 71 29.27 9.15 -7.02
N ASP A 72 29.04 9.42 -5.73
CA ASP A 72 29.34 8.48 -4.64
C ASP A 72 28.08 7.78 -4.08
N GLY A 73 26.89 8.31 -4.38
CA GLY A 73 25.62 7.84 -3.84
C GLY A 73 24.97 6.67 -4.61
N SER A 74 25.66 6.03 -5.55
CA SER A 74 25.08 4.97 -6.41
C SER A 74 24.52 3.79 -5.63
N HIS A 75 25.12 3.47 -4.48
CA HIS A 75 24.73 2.36 -3.60
C HIS A 75 23.80 2.78 -2.45
N VAL A 76 23.46 4.07 -2.37
CA VAL A 76 22.51 4.61 -1.39
C VAL A 76 21.10 4.60 -1.97
N LYS A 77 20.11 4.15 -1.20
CA LYS A 77 18.72 4.12 -1.65
C LYS A 77 18.16 5.54 -1.79
N LYS A 78 17.37 5.77 -2.85
CA LYS A 78 16.65 7.05 -3.02
C LYS A 78 15.58 7.29 -1.95
N SER A 79 15.00 6.23 -1.38
CA SER A 79 14.05 6.31 -0.26
C SER A 79 14.66 6.96 0.99
N GLU A 80 15.99 6.92 1.12
CA GLU A 80 16.73 7.47 2.26
C GLU A 80 17.30 8.87 1.95
N GLN A 81 16.94 9.47 0.81
CA GLN A 81 17.44 10.78 0.38
C GLN A 81 17.23 11.87 1.44
N ASN A 82 16.11 11.82 2.18
CA ASN A 82 15.77 12.84 3.17
C ASN A 82 16.74 12.86 4.36
N ILE A 83 17.38 11.73 4.70
CA ILE A 83 18.47 11.66 5.70
C ILE A 83 19.59 12.63 5.32
N PHE A 84 20.05 12.55 4.07
CA PHE A 84 21.14 13.37 3.58
C PHE A 84 20.73 14.82 3.36
N LYS A 85 19.48 15.10 2.97
CA LYS A 85 18.98 16.48 2.89
C LYS A 85 19.05 17.19 4.24
N VAL A 86 18.60 16.52 5.32
CA VAL A 86 18.70 17.06 6.69
C VAL A 86 20.17 17.26 7.06
N LEU A 87 21.04 16.28 6.83
CA LEU A 87 22.47 16.40 7.15
C LEU A 87 23.15 17.53 6.38
N ILE A 88 22.89 17.69 5.07
CA ILE A 88 23.44 18.76 4.25
C ILE A 88 22.98 20.12 4.78
N TYR A 89 21.68 20.27 5.05
CA TYR A 89 21.15 21.49 5.64
C TYR A 89 21.84 21.81 6.97
N MET A 90 21.96 20.81 7.85
CA MET A 90 22.59 20.96 9.16
C MET A 90 24.06 21.37 9.05
N ILE A 91 24.80 20.78 8.11
CA ILE A 91 26.21 21.06 7.89
C ILE A 91 26.42 22.45 7.28
N ILE A 92 25.61 22.85 6.29
CA ILE A 92 25.82 24.12 5.57
C ILE A 92 25.29 25.30 6.38
N PHE A 93 24.07 25.19 6.91
CA PHE A 93 23.35 26.34 7.50
C PHE A 93 23.44 26.39 9.02
N GLN A 94 23.56 25.23 9.68
CA GLN A 94 23.44 25.16 11.13
C GLN A 94 24.72 24.81 11.88
N ILE A 95 25.82 24.44 11.21
CA ILE A 95 27.06 23.98 11.89
C ILE A 95 27.72 25.03 12.79
N GLU A 96 27.48 26.32 12.57
CA GLU A 96 27.99 27.39 13.43
C GLU A 96 27.08 27.66 14.63
N ALA A 97 25.77 27.39 14.49
CA ALA A 97 24.77 27.59 15.55
C ALA A 97 24.58 26.33 16.42
N VAL A 98 24.79 25.15 15.83
CA VAL A 98 24.62 23.84 16.43
C VAL A 98 25.97 23.28 16.84
N GLU A 99 26.04 22.69 18.03
CA GLU A 99 27.24 22.03 18.50
C GLU A 99 27.66 20.91 17.54
N PHE A 100 28.93 20.87 17.13
CA PHE A 100 29.47 19.79 16.28
C PHE A 100 29.23 18.38 16.87
N LYS A 101 29.09 18.29 18.21
CA LYS A 101 28.70 17.06 18.92
C LYS A 101 27.32 16.54 18.48
N LEU A 102 26.34 17.42 18.24
CA LEU A 102 25.00 17.04 17.77
C LEU A 102 25.08 16.43 16.37
N ILE A 103 25.80 17.10 15.46
CA ILE A 103 26.01 16.62 14.09
C ILE A 103 26.72 15.26 14.11
N ARG A 104 27.76 15.11 14.94
CA ARG A 104 28.45 13.82 15.12
C ARG A 104 27.52 12.73 15.68
N GLY A 105 26.62 13.08 16.60
CA GLY A 105 25.57 12.20 17.11
C GLY A 105 24.66 11.70 15.99
N PHE A 106 24.21 12.61 15.11
CA PHE A 106 23.37 12.26 13.96
C PHE A 106 24.11 11.37 12.96
N ILE A 107 25.37 11.67 12.64
CA ILE A 107 26.19 10.85 11.75
C ILE A 107 26.31 9.41 12.30
N ASN A 108 26.55 9.26 13.61
CA ASN A 108 26.67 7.94 14.23
C ASN A 108 25.33 7.18 14.31
N SER A 109 24.19 7.85 14.17
CA SER A 109 22.85 7.23 14.22
C SER A 109 22.45 6.56 12.90
N VAL A 110 23.13 6.89 11.80
CA VAL A 110 22.86 6.35 10.46
C VAL A 110 23.76 5.15 10.16
N GLN A 111 23.38 4.33 9.19
CA GLN A 111 24.14 3.15 8.77
C GLN A 111 25.57 3.52 8.33
N LEU A 112 26.56 2.74 8.80
CA LEU A 112 27.99 2.99 8.59
C LEU A 112 28.39 3.17 7.12
N PHE A 113 27.93 2.27 6.24
CA PHE A 113 28.28 2.31 4.81
C PHE A 113 27.77 3.58 4.11
N GLN A 114 26.52 3.96 4.40
CA GLN A 114 25.89 5.15 3.83
C GLN A 114 26.60 6.43 4.27
N MET A 115 26.99 6.49 5.54
CA MET A 115 27.75 7.62 6.09
C MET A 115 29.16 7.70 5.55
N HIS A 116 29.82 6.56 5.29
CA HIS A 116 31.13 6.55 4.63
C HIS A 116 31.06 7.24 3.27
N GLN A 117 30.14 6.80 2.41
CA GLN A 117 29.97 7.39 1.06
C GLN A 117 29.63 8.88 1.10
N PHE A 118 28.80 9.29 2.07
CA PHE A 118 28.44 10.70 2.23
C PHE A 118 29.60 11.56 2.76
N MET A 119 30.40 11.04 3.69
CA MET A 119 31.58 11.76 4.21
C MET A 119 32.69 11.87 3.17
N GLU A 120 32.86 10.86 2.33
CA GLU A 120 33.76 10.88 1.18
C GLU A 120 33.37 11.98 0.20
N PHE A 121 32.08 12.08 -0.14
CA PHE A 121 31.53 13.15 -0.95
C PHE A 121 31.82 14.56 -0.39
N LEU A 122 31.61 14.79 0.90
CA LEU A 122 31.86 16.10 1.53
C LEU A 122 33.35 16.45 1.65
N THR A 123 34.20 15.44 1.67
CA THR A 123 35.65 15.59 1.86
C THR A 123 36.38 15.89 0.54
N ASN A 124 35.80 15.48 -0.58
CA ASN A 124 36.42 15.64 -1.90
C ASN A 124 36.39 17.11 -2.37
N GLU A 125 37.55 17.61 -2.79
CA GLU A 125 37.75 19.00 -3.21
C GLU A 125 37.16 19.27 -4.61
N ASP A 126 37.13 18.26 -5.48
CA ASP A 126 36.60 18.38 -6.85
C ASP A 126 35.11 18.70 -6.83
N TYR A 127 34.37 18.05 -5.92
CA TYR A 127 32.94 18.29 -5.76
C TYR A 127 32.65 19.67 -5.17
N GLY A 128 33.55 20.25 -4.37
CA GLY A 128 33.41 21.62 -3.87
C GLY A 128 33.24 22.65 -5.01
N THR A 129 33.99 22.47 -6.10
CA THR A 129 33.89 23.34 -7.29
C THR A 129 32.56 23.14 -8.03
N ILE A 130 32.09 21.90 -8.14
CA ILE A 130 30.82 21.56 -8.79
C ILE A 130 29.65 22.10 -7.96
N ILE A 131 29.68 21.90 -6.64
CA ILE A 131 28.71 22.42 -5.67
C ILE A 131 28.62 23.93 -5.78
N LYS A 132 29.75 24.63 -5.82
CA LYS A 132 29.79 26.09 -6.01
C LYS A 132 29.09 26.51 -7.30
N LYS A 133 29.43 25.86 -8.42
CA LYS A 133 28.84 26.14 -9.74
C LYS A 133 27.33 25.89 -9.79
N GLU A 134 26.86 24.80 -9.18
CA GLU A 134 25.44 24.48 -9.15
C GLU A 134 24.66 25.37 -8.17
N SER A 135 25.28 25.77 -7.06
CA SER A 135 24.68 26.69 -6.09
C SER A 135 24.50 28.10 -6.65
N MET A 136 25.40 28.55 -7.55
CA MET A 136 25.34 29.86 -8.21
C MET A 136 24.07 30.07 -9.05
N LYS A 137 23.33 29.01 -9.37
CA LYS A 137 22.05 29.11 -10.07
C LYS A 137 20.93 29.64 -9.17
N PHE A 138 21.06 29.48 -7.85
CA PHE A 138 20.01 29.79 -6.88
C PHE A 138 20.38 30.91 -5.91
N TYR A 139 21.68 31.14 -5.67
CA TYR A 139 22.19 32.15 -4.75
C TYR A 139 23.30 33.00 -5.38
N ASP A 140 23.49 34.20 -4.82
CA ASP A 140 24.57 35.09 -5.21
C ASP A 140 25.95 34.50 -4.91
N ALA A 141 26.93 34.85 -5.75
CA ALA A 141 28.29 34.32 -5.64
C ALA A 141 28.93 34.62 -4.28
N ASP A 142 28.71 35.83 -3.74
CA ASP A 142 29.26 36.24 -2.44
C ASP A 142 28.66 35.42 -1.30
N TYR A 143 27.34 35.21 -1.32
CA TYR A 143 26.64 34.38 -0.34
C TYR A 143 27.16 32.93 -0.35
N ILE A 144 27.37 32.34 -1.53
CA ILE A 144 27.88 30.97 -1.65
C ILE A 144 29.30 30.84 -1.12
N ASN A 145 30.17 31.80 -1.45
CA ASN A 145 31.55 31.78 -0.97
C ASN A 145 31.59 31.89 0.56
N GLU A 146 30.79 32.79 1.14
CA GLU A 146 30.79 33.02 2.59
C GLU A 146 30.10 31.92 3.39
N LYS A 147 28.97 31.37 2.91
CA LYS A 147 28.16 30.41 3.67
C LYS A 147 28.40 28.96 3.30
N ILE A 148 28.61 28.64 2.04
CA ILE A 148 28.75 27.24 1.60
C ILE A 148 30.23 26.84 1.56
N VAL A 149 31.03 27.55 0.76
CA VAL A 149 32.43 27.17 0.50
C VAL A 149 33.27 27.30 1.76
N ARG A 150 33.17 28.43 2.47
CA ARG A 150 33.88 28.67 3.73
C ARG A 150 33.58 27.59 4.78
N VAL A 151 32.31 27.20 4.91
CA VAL A 151 31.89 26.19 5.90
C VAL A 151 32.46 24.82 5.54
N LEU A 152 32.32 24.41 4.28
CA LEU A 152 32.87 23.13 3.82
C LEU A 152 34.39 23.08 4.00
N ASP A 153 35.11 24.13 3.61
CA ASP A 153 36.57 24.17 3.74
C ASP A 153 37.03 24.18 5.21
N LYS A 154 36.35 24.92 6.07
CA LYS A 154 36.67 25.02 7.51
C LYS A 154 36.49 23.68 8.23
N TYR A 155 35.42 22.95 7.93
CA TYR A 155 35.10 21.69 8.62
C TYR A 155 35.58 20.44 7.88
N ARG A 156 36.15 20.57 6.67
CA ARG A 156 36.74 19.45 5.90
C ARG A 156 37.72 18.59 6.72
N PRO A 157 38.64 19.16 7.53
CA PRO A 157 39.53 18.33 8.35
C PRO A 157 38.78 17.50 9.41
N ALA A 158 37.69 18.04 9.96
CA ALA A 158 36.86 17.33 10.93
C ALA A 158 36.08 16.19 10.26
N PHE A 159 35.55 16.41 9.04
CA PHE A 159 34.92 15.36 8.24
C PHE A 159 35.91 14.26 7.84
N ARG A 160 37.15 14.62 7.49
CA ARG A 160 38.24 13.64 7.24
C ARG A 160 38.51 12.75 8.46
N SER A 161 38.53 13.33 9.65
CA SER A 161 38.71 12.56 10.89
C SER A 161 37.55 11.58 11.12
N ILE A 162 36.31 12.02 10.89
CA ILE A 162 35.12 11.15 11.03
C ILE A 162 35.13 10.05 9.96
N LEU A 163 35.51 10.38 8.73
CA LEU A 163 35.64 9.40 7.65
C LEU A 163 36.63 8.29 8.03
N LEU A 164 37.81 8.66 8.52
CA LEU A 164 38.82 7.70 8.96
C LEU A 164 38.30 6.80 10.10
N GLU A 165 37.62 7.36 11.09
CA GLU A 165 36.97 6.57 12.15
C GLU A 165 35.91 5.60 11.62
N ILE A 166 35.16 5.98 10.59
CA ILE A 166 34.16 5.12 9.95
C ILE A 166 34.86 4.02 9.14
N SER A 167 35.91 4.34 8.40
CA SER A 167 36.73 3.37 7.64
C SER A 167 37.34 2.34 8.58
N ASP A 168 37.94 2.76 9.70
CA ASP A 168 38.50 1.86 10.71
C ASP A 168 37.44 0.91 11.30
N LYS A 169 36.22 1.41 11.54
CA LYS A 169 35.09 0.59 12.01
C LYS A 169 34.60 -0.40 10.95
N MET A 170 34.65 -0.04 9.67
CA MET A 170 34.30 -0.95 8.57
C MET A 170 35.36 -2.04 8.43
N GLU A 171 36.65 -1.68 8.46
CA GLU A 171 37.75 -2.63 8.40
C GLU A 171 37.75 -3.58 9.60
N GLY A 172 37.50 -3.05 10.81
CA GLY A 172 37.36 -3.84 12.04
C GLY A 172 36.18 -4.82 12.04
N CYS A 173 35.10 -4.52 11.32
CA CYS A 173 33.99 -5.47 11.10
C CYS A 173 34.35 -6.57 10.08
N THR A 174 35.24 -6.27 9.13
CA THR A 174 35.74 -7.24 8.13
C THR A 174 36.98 -7.99 8.58
N ALA A 175 37.55 -7.64 9.74
CA ALA A 175 38.64 -8.39 10.36
C ALA A 175 38.18 -9.84 10.50
N ALA A 176 38.66 -10.67 9.57
CA ALA A 176 38.26 -12.05 9.42
C ALA A 176 38.28 -12.67 10.80
N ARG A 177 37.10 -13.05 11.28
CA ARG A 177 36.94 -13.79 12.54
C ARG A 177 37.98 -14.89 12.47
N GLN A 178 39.06 -14.79 13.26
CA GLN A 178 40.18 -15.70 13.11
C GLN A 178 39.59 -17.10 13.27
N LEU A 179 39.59 -17.87 12.18
CA LEU A 179 39.15 -19.24 12.22
C LEU A 179 40.05 -19.90 13.28
N PRO A 180 39.49 -20.47 14.35
CA PRO A 180 40.29 -21.13 15.36
C PRO A 180 41.22 -22.12 14.66
N GLU A 181 42.48 -22.17 15.09
CA GLU A 181 43.48 -23.02 14.44
C GLU A 181 42.92 -24.44 14.25
N PRO A 182 43.13 -25.08 13.08
CA PRO A 182 42.66 -26.44 12.83
C PRO A 182 43.12 -27.36 13.95
N THR A 183 42.17 -28.01 14.62
CA THR A 183 42.47 -28.90 15.75
C THR A 183 43.39 -30.03 15.26
N LYS A 184 44.63 -30.05 15.75
CA LYS A 184 45.60 -31.10 15.43
C LYS A 184 45.15 -32.41 16.07
N ALA A 185 44.91 -33.44 15.26
CA ALA A 185 44.47 -34.75 15.73
C ALA A 185 45.56 -35.41 16.60
N LYS A 186 45.27 -35.60 17.88
CA LYS A 186 46.10 -36.38 18.80
C LYS A 186 45.77 -37.87 18.59
N PRO A 187 46.75 -38.76 18.37
CA PRO A 187 46.47 -40.19 18.26
C PRO A 187 45.79 -40.69 19.54
N PHE A 188 44.66 -41.36 19.39
CA PHE A 188 43.89 -41.89 20.51
C PHE A 188 44.51 -43.21 21.00
N ASN A 189 44.51 -43.43 22.30
CA ASN A 189 44.85 -44.73 22.86
C ASN A 189 43.68 -45.69 22.58
N LEU A 190 43.93 -46.74 21.80
CA LEU A 190 42.97 -47.82 21.51
C LEU A 190 42.57 -48.52 22.82
N THR A 191 41.52 -48.02 23.46
CA THR A 191 40.85 -48.70 24.56
C THR A 191 39.64 -49.40 23.97
N ALA A 192 39.48 -50.70 24.25
CA ALA A 192 38.36 -51.49 23.77
C ALA A 192 37.03 -50.74 24.05
N PRO A 193 36.14 -50.59 23.07
CA PRO A 193 34.93 -49.80 23.24
C PRO A 193 34.05 -50.42 24.31
N LYS A 194 33.78 -49.66 25.37
CA LYS A 194 32.83 -50.06 26.41
C LYS A 194 31.46 -50.26 25.75
N GLU A 195 30.79 -51.36 26.09
CA GLU A 195 29.48 -51.71 25.54
C GLU A 195 28.51 -50.53 25.67
N ARG A 196 27.91 -50.12 24.55
CA ARG A 196 26.95 -49.01 24.52
C ARG A 196 25.62 -49.49 25.07
N ILE A 197 25.31 -49.09 26.29
CA ILE A 197 23.96 -49.24 26.86
C ILE A 197 23.07 -48.22 26.15
N PRO A 198 21.92 -48.61 25.57
CA PRO A 198 20.99 -47.65 24.97
C PRO A 198 20.58 -46.61 26.01
N PRO A 199 20.53 -45.31 25.66
CA PRO A 199 20.17 -44.28 26.62
C PRO A 199 18.78 -44.56 27.18
N THR A 200 18.68 -44.66 28.50
CA THR A 200 17.40 -44.87 29.17
C THR A 200 16.50 -43.68 28.83
N PRO A 201 15.29 -43.91 28.29
CA PRO A 201 14.41 -42.81 27.91
C PRO A 201 14.14 -41.92 29.12
N LYS A 202 14.29 -40.61 28.95
CA LYS A 202 13.99 -39.65 30.02
C LYS A 202 12.52 -39.84 30.44
N PRO A 203 12.22 -40.01 31.73
CA PRO A 203 10.84 -40.13 32.17
C PRO A 203 10.10 -38.84 31.80
N ILE A 204 8.99 -38.98 31.07
CA ILE A 204 8.16 -37.86 30.67
C ILE A 204 7.69 -37.16 31.95
N PRO A 205 7.90 -35.83 32.10
CA PRO A 205 7.39 -35.10 33.25
C PRO A 205 5.88 -35.31 33.35
N LYS A 206 5.41 -35.92 34.43
CA LYS A 206 3.98 -36.06 34.68
C LYS A 206 3.46 -34.68 35.06
N LEU A 207 2.85 -33.97 34.11
CA LEU A 207 2.10 -32.76 34.44
C LEU A 207 1.02 -33.13 35.47
N GLU A 208 0.91 -32.31 36.52
CA GLU A 208 -0.23 -32.38 37.42
C GLU A 208 -1.51 -32.18 36.60
N ARG A 209 -2.52 -33.05 36.81
CA ARG A 209 -3.79 -32.93 36.11
C ARG A 209 -4.40 -31.57 36.47
N SER A 210 -4.85 -30.82 35.46
CA SER A 210 -5.56 -29.57 35.68
C SER A 210 -6.76 -29.82 36.59
N ARG A 211 -7.05 -28.85 37.47
CA ARG A 211 -8.27 -28.88 38.28
C ARG A 211 -9.47 -28.95 37.32
N PRO A 212 -10.47 -29.80 37.59
CA PRO A 212 -11.64 -29.86 36.74
C PRO A 212 -12.29 -28.46 36.71
N PRO A 213 -12.83 -28.04 35.54
CA PRO A 213 -13.53 -26.77 35.45
C PRO A 213 -14.71 -26.76 36.45
N PRO A 214 -15.06 -25.59 37.00
CA PRO A 214 -16.18 -25.47 37.91
C PRO A 214 -17.48 -25.93 37.22
N LYS A 215 -18.42 -26.50 37.98
CA LYS A 215 -19.69 -27.02 37.44
C LYS A 215 -20.49 -25.97 36.67
N SER A 216 -20.38 -24.69 37.08
CA SER A 216 -20.96 -23.53 36.41
C SER A 216 -20.51 -23.35 34.95
N THR A 217 -19.37 -23.91 34.54
CA THR A 217 -18.92 -23.88 33.12
C THR A 217 -19.85 -24.66 32.20
N TYR A 218 -20.59 -25.65 32.71
CA TYR A 218 -21.52 -26.46 31.93
C TYR A 218 -22.99 -26.05 32.11
N GLU A 219 -23.25 -25.08 32.99
CA GLU A 219 -24.59 -24.52 33.17
C GLU A 219 -24.80 -23.40 32.14
N SER A 220 -25.81 -23.56 31.28
CA SER A 220 -26.18 -22.53 30.31
C SER A 220 -26.61 -21.25 31.02
N SER A 221 -26.28 -20.09 30.44
CA SER A 221 -26.65 -18.81 31.05
C SER A 221 -28.17 -18.61 31.06
N THR A 222 -28.64 -17.71 31.92
CA THR A 222 -30.08 -17.40 32.01
C THR A 222 -30.62 -16.90 30.67
N GLU A 223 -29.82 -16.13 29.90
CA GLU A 223 -30.24 -15.67 28.57
C GLU A 223 -30.33 -16.82 27.57
N GLN A 224 -29.42 -17.80 27.62
CA GLN A 224 -29.44 -18.96 26.73
C GLN A 224 -30.68 -19.83 26.95
N ILE A 225 -31.06 -20.03 28.21
CA ILE A 225 -32.27 -20.78 28.57
C ILE A 225 -33.53 -20.07 28.07
N GLU A 226 -33.61 -18.74 28.20
CA GLU A 226 -34.76 -17.98 27.69
C GLU A 226 -34.82 -17.97 26.16
N LEU A 227 -33.67 -17.88 25.48
CA LEU A 227 -33.61 -17.98 24.02
C LEU A 227 -34.07 -19.34 23.50
N GLU A 228 -33.71 -20.43 24.20
CA GLU A 228 -34.17 -21.78 23.86
C GLU A 228 -35.68 -21.92 24.05
N ARG A 229 -36.22 -21.37 25.16
CA ARG A 229 -37.67 -21.30 25.40
C ARG A 229 -38.42 -20.54 24.30
N ILE A 230 -37.89 -19.39 23.87
CA ILE A 230 -38.47 -18.59 22.78
C ILE A 230 -38.40 -19.35 21.45
N ARG A 231 -37.30 -20.03 21.16
CA ARG A 231 -37.13 -20.84 19.95
C ARG A 231 -38.18 -21.96 19.89
N ASP A 232 -38.39 -22.68 20.98
CA ASP A 232 -39.37 -23.77 21.06
C ASP A 232 -40.81 -23.26 20.89
N GLU A 233 -41.14 -22.13 21.53
CA GLU A 233 -42.47 -21.54 21.39
C GLU A 233 -42.72 -21.04 19.96
N ASN A 234 -41.72 -20.42 19.33
CA ASN A 234 -41.80 -20.02 17.92
C ASN A 234 -41.95 -21.24 16.98
N HIS A 235 -41.22 -22.32 17.26
CA HIS A 235 -41.35 -23.56 16.49
C HIS A 235 -42.76 -24.15 16.61
N ARG A 236 -43.31 -24.19 17.82
CA ARG A 236 -44.67 -24.67 18.09
C ARG A 236 -45.73 -23.81 17.38
N GLN A 237 -45.61 -22.49 17.44
CA GLN A 237 -46.51 -21.57 16.74
C GLN A 237 -46.40 -21.70 15.21
N GLY A 238 -45.19 -21.89 14.69
CA GLY A 238 -44.94 -22.14 13.26
C GLY A 238 -45.64 -23.42 12.79
N LEU A 239 -45.49 -24.51 13.53
CA LEU A 239 -46.18 -25.77 13.24
C LEU A 239 -47.70 -25.64 13.33
N HIS A 240 -48.22 -24.91 14.32
CA HIS A 240 -49.66 -24.66 14.44
C HIS A 240 -50.20 -23.90 13.22
N LYS A 241 -49.52 -22.84 12.78
CA LYS A 241 -49.88 -22.08 11.57
C LYS A 241 -49.79 -22.94 10.31
N LEU A 242 -48.75 -23.76 10.18
CA LEU A 242 -48.58 -24.67 9.05
C LEU A 242 -49.75 -25.67 8.98
N ASN A 243 -50.08 -26.32 10.10
CA ASN A 243 -51.22 -27.25 10.18
C ASN A 243 -52.55 -26.53 9.89
N GLN A 244 -52.73 -25.30 10.38
CA GLN A 244 -53.91 -24.50 10.07
C GLN A 244 -54.02 -24.25 8.56
N VAL A 245 -52.94 -23.82 7.90
CA VAL A 245 -52.91 -23.60 6.44
C VAL A 245 -53.12 -24.90 5.67
N GLN A 246 -52.53 -26.00 6.12
CA GLN A 246 -52.68 -27.31 5.47
C GLN A 246 -54.08 -27.90 5.63
N SER A 247 -54.77 -27.61 6.74
CA SER A 247 -56.16 -28.02 6.98
C SER A 247 -57.16 -27.24 6.11
N LEU A 248 -56.81 -26.02 5.72
CA LEU A 248 -57.53 -25.27 4.71
C LEU A 248 -57.19 -25.91 3.36
N SER A 249 -58.07 -26.76 2.83
CA SER A 249 -57.94 -27.32 1.49
C SER A 249 -57.80 -26.18 0.47
N LEU A 250 -56.55 -25.87 0.07
CA LEU A 250 -56.26 -24.75 -0.82
C LEU A 250 -56.62 -25.11 -2.26
N HIS A 251 -57.90 -24.99 -2.58
CA HIS A 251 -58.40 -25.03 -3.97
C HIS A 251 -57.67 -24.00 -4.86
N PHE A 252 -57.09 -22.95 -4.26
CA PHE A 252 -56.28 -21.92 -4.90
C PHE A 252 -54.85 -22.33 -5.31
N MET A 253 -54.36 -23.52 -4.91
CA MET A 253 -53.04 -24.02 -5.32
C MET A 253 -53.10 -25.01 -6.49
N GLN A 254 -54.27 -25.24 -7.09
CA GLN A 254 -54.36 -25.98 -8.34
C GLN A 254 -53.73 -25.13 -9.46
N THR A 255 -52.51 -25.48 -9.84
CA THR A 255 -51.76 -24.84 -10.94
C THR A 255 -52.39 -25.13 -12.31
N GLU A 256 -53.24 -26.15 -12.39
CA GLU A 256 -53.97 -26.48 -13.60
C GLU A 256 -55.15 -25.52 -13.81
N LYS A 257 -55.12 -24.81 -14.94
CA LYS A 257 -56.26 -24.01 -15.39
C LYS A 257 -57.47 -24.92 -15.62
N SER A 258 -58.68 -24.42 -15.38
CA SER A 258 -59.90 -25.18 -15.70
C SER A 258 -59.91 -25.65 -17.16
N LYS A 259 -60.49 -26.82 -17.43
CA LYS A 259 -60.56 -27.38 -18.80
C LYS A 259 -61.12 -26.37 -19.82
N ARG A 260 -62.08 -25.54 -19.40
CA ARG A 260 -62.67 -24.49 -20.24
C ARG A 260 -61.67 -23.38 -20.60
N ALA A 261 -60.80 -23.00 -19.65
CA ALA A 261 -59.75 -22.02 -19.90
C ALA A 261 -58.65 -22.57 -20.81
N GLN A 262 -58.31 -23.87 -20.66
CA GLN A 262 -57.35 -24.54 -21.55
C GLN A 262 -57.86 -24.59 -23.00
N ILE A 263 -59.14 -24.95 -23.20
CA ILE A 263 -59.75 -25.01 -24.54
C ILE A 263 -59.77 -23.62 -25.19
N LYS A 264 -60.18 -22.57 -24.47
CA LYS A 264 -60.14 -21.20 -25.00
C LYS A 264 -58.72 -20.75 -25.34
N GLN A 265 -57.74 -21.11 -24.51
CA GLN A 265 -56.34 -20.78 -24.77
C GLN A 265 -55.83 -21.47 -26.04
N ALA A 266 -56.18 -22.74 -26.25
CA ALA A 266 -55.85 -23.46 -27.47
C ALA A 266 -56.48 -22.81 -28.71
N GLN A 267 -57.75 -22.40 -28.64
CA GLN A 267 -58.43 -21.68 -29.73
C GLN A 267 -57.76 -20.34 -30.08
N ILE A 268 -57.33 -19.57 -29.07
CA ILE A 268 -56.62 -18.29 -29.30
C ILE A 268 -55.25 -18.54 -29.94
N ILE A 269 -54.55 -19.60 -29.54
CA ILE A 269 -53.26 -19.97 -30.14
C ILE A 269 -53.47 -20.38 -31.60
N GLU A 270 -54.45 -21.22 -31.89
CA GLU A 270 -54.77 -21.67 -33.25
C GLU A 270 -55.22 -20.50 -34.15
N GLU A 271 -56.03 -19.58 -33.63
CA GLU A 271 -56.42 -18.36 -34.34
C GLU A 271 -55.20 -17.46 -34.63
N ASN A 272 -54.31 -17.30 -33.66
CA ASN A 272 -53.06 -16.55 -33.85
C ASN A 272 -52.15 -17.23 -34.88
N GLU A 273 -51.97 -18.54 -34.82
CA GLU A 273 -51.15 -19.30 -35.78
C GLU A 273 -51.70 -19.22 -37.20
N LYS A 274 -53.03 -19.25 -37.36
CA LYS A 274 -53.68 -19.03 -38.66
C LYS A 274 -53.49 -17.60 -39.18
N ASN A 275 -53.50 -16.61 -38.29
CA ASN A 275 -53.16 -15.23 -38.64
C ASN A 275 -51.64 -15.03 -38.86
N LEU A 276 -50.82 -16.02 -38.51
CA LEU A 276 -49.36 -16.05 -38.65
C LEU A 276 -48.91 -16.82 -39.90
N GLU A 277 -49.75 -16.94 -40.92
CA GLU A 277 -49.33 -17.38 -42.25
C GLU A 277 -48.57 -16.24 -42.94
N PHE A 278 -47.30 -16.05 -42.56
CA PHE A 278 -46.38 -15.22 -43.34
C PHE A 278 -46.02 -15.98 -44.62
N GLU A 279 -46.10 -15.32 -45.78
CA GLU A 279 -45.49 -15.86 -47.00
C GLU A 279 -44.03 -16.20 -46.67
N PRO A 280 -43.59 -17.47 -46.82
CA PRO A 280 -42.25 -17.84 -46.43
C PRO A 280 -41.29 -17.08 -47.34
N ILE A 281 -40.57 -16.10 -46.76
CA ILE A 281 -39.48 -15.43 -47.44
C ILE A 281 -38.49 -16.54 -47.80
N ARG A 282 -38.43 -16.89 -49.09
CA ARG A 282 -37.43 -17.83 -49.59
C ARG A 282 -36.07 -17.20 -49.35
N ALA A 283 -35.43 -17.58 -48.25
CA ALA A 283 -34.09 -17.14 -47.93
C ALA A 283 -33.16 -17.58 -49.08
N ASN A 284 -32.51 -16.62 -49.73
CA ASN A 284 -31.44 -16.94 -50.65
C ASN A 284 -30.39 -17.73 -49.86
N PRO A 285 -29.87 -18.85 -50.40
CA PRO A 285 -28.84 -19.61 -49.73
C PRO A 285 -27.66 -18.68 -49.40
N PRO A 286 -27.03 -18.84 -48.22
CA PRO A 286 -25.90 -18.01 -47.83
C PRO A 286 -24.82 -18.11 -48.92
N PRO A 287 -24.18 -16.99 -49.31
CA PRO A 287 -23.13 -17.02 -50.29
C PRO A 287 -22.05 -18.00 -49.81
N LYS A 288 -21.70 -18.97 -50.68
CA LYS A 288 -20.63 -19.93 -50.37
C LYS A 288 -19.36 -19.15 -50.01
N PRO A 289 -18.67 -19.48 -48.91
CA PRO A 289 -17.45 -18.77 -48.53
C PRO A 289 -16.46 -18.86 -49.69
N GLN A 290 -16.11 -17.72 -50.27
CA GLN A 290 -15.08 -17.68 -51.29
C GLN A 290 -13.76 -18.05 -50.61
N THR A 291 -13.27 -19.26 -50.86
CA THR A 291 -11.92 -19.73 -50.49
C THR A 291 -10.81 -19.08 -51.33
N ASN A 292 -11.10 -17.93 -51.94
CA ASN A 292 -10.09 -17.07 -52.50
C ASN A 292 -9.52 -16.28 -51.32
N LYS A 293 -8.31 -16.62 -50.87
CA LYS A 293 -7.48 -15.69 -50.11
C LYS A 293 -7.19 -14.50 -51.01
N ILE A 294 -8.16 -13.59 -51.13
CA ILE A 294 -7.93 -12.28 -51.69
C ILE A 294 -6.88 -11.68 -50.77
N PRO A 295 -5.67 -11.36 -51.24
CA PRO A 295 -4.73 -10.63 -50.41
C PRO A 295 -5.42 -9.32 -50.08
N VAL A 296 -5.87 -9.19 -48.83
CA VAL A 296 -6.35 -7.90 -48.31
C VAL A 296 -5.12 -7.03 -48.35
N LYS A 297 -4.98 -6.25 -49.43
CA LYS A 297 -3.93 -5.26 -49.58
C LYS A 297 -4.31 -4.15 -48.60
N LEU A 298 -3.99 -4.36 -47.31
CA LEU A 298 -4.14 -3.35 -46.29
C LEU A 298 -3.38 -2.13 -46.80
N ASN A 299 -4.08 -1.00 -46.88
CA ASN A 299 -3.45 0.24 -47.28
C ASN A 299 -2.29 0.50 -46.30
N VAL A 300 -1.14 0.95 -46.77
CA VAL A 300 0.07 1.09 -45.93
C VAL A 300 -0.25 1.91 -44.67
N ALA A 301 -1.12 2.91 -44.78
CA ALA A 301 -1.63 3.70 -43.67
C ALA A 301 -2.41 2.90 -42.59
N ALA A 302 -3.16 1.87 -42.98
CA ALA A 302 -3.87 1.00 -42.03
C ALA A 302 -2.88 0.16 -41.22
N ILE A 303 -1.88 -0.43 -41.89
CA ILE A 303 -0.80 -1.19 -41.25
C ILE A 303 -0.01 -0.29 -40.29
N LEU A 304 0.31 0.94 -40.70
CA LEU A 304 1.03 1.89 -39.85
C LEU A 304 0.23 2.31 -38.62
N LYS A 305 -1.07 2.58 -38.76
CA LYS A 305 -1.96 2.89 -37.62
C LYS A 305 -2.07 1.72 -36.65
N GLU A 306 -2.21 0.50 -37.18
CA GLU A 306 -2.28 -0.70 -36.35
C GLU A 306 -0.94 -0.93 -35.61
N ASN A 307 0.18 -0.75 -36.30
CA ASN A 307 1.51 -0.81 -35.69
C ASN A 307 1.73 0.27 -34.63
N GLU A 308 1.21 1.48 -34.81
CA GLU A 308 1.27 2.52 -33.78
C GLU A 308 0.47 2.14 -32.54
N ILE A 309 -0.71 1.52 -32.72
CA ILE A 309 -1.51 1.00 -31.61
C ILE A 309 -0.74 -0.09 -30.87
N TYR A 310 -0.17 -1.06 -31.59
CA TYR A 310 0.62 -2.12 -30.95
C TYR A 310 1.87 -1.59 -30.26
N LYS A 311 2.62 -0.68 -30.88
CA LYS A 311 3.79 -0.04 -30.24
C LYS A 311 3.40 0.70 -28.96
N LYS A 312 2.25 1.38 -28.96
CA LYS A 312 1.75 2.07 -27.78
C LYS A 312 1.37 1.08 -26.67
N GLN A 313 0.75 -0.04 -27.03
CA GLN A 313 0.46 -1.13 -26.09
C GLN A 313 1.76 -1.75 -25.54
N GLU A 314 2.73 -2.03 -26.39
CA GLU A 314 4.05 -2.55 -25.98
C GLU A 314 4.78 -1.59 -25.05
N GLU A 315 4.81 -0.28 -25.35
CA GLU A 315 5.45 0.69 -24.47
C GLU A 315 4.72 0.80 -23.13
N ASN A 316 3.38 0.78 -23.11
CA ASN A 316 2.63 0.77 -21.86
C ASN A 316 2.95 -0.47 -21.01
N VAL A 317 3.03 -1.66 -21.63
CA VAL A 317 3.43 -2.90 -20.94
C VAL A 317 4.87 -2.80 -20.46
N ARG A 318 5.77 -2.23 -21.26
CA ARG A 318 7.19 -2.04 -20.90
C ARG A 318 7.35 -1.12 -19.70
N GLN A 319 6.66 0.01 -19.69
CA GLN A 319 6.64 0.94 -18.56
C GLN A 319 6.08 0.25 -17.31
N HIS A 320 4.97 -0.49 -17.46
CA HIS A 320 4.38 -1.25 -16.37
C HIS A 320 5.35 -2.27 -15.76
N LEU A 321 6.10 -3.01 -16.58
CA LEU A 321 7.11 -3.95 -16.11
C LEU A 321 8.26 -3.25 -15.38
N LEU A 322 8.73 -2.10 -15.89
CA LEU A 322 9.77 -1.30 -15.24
C LEU A 322 9.30 -0.78 -13.87
N ASP A 323 8.04 -0.37 -13.76
CA ASP A 323 7.45 0.08 -12.49
C ASP A 323 7.37 -1.05 -11.47
N LEU A 324 7.01 -2.26 -11.91
CA LEU A 324 7.00 -3.46 -11.08
C LEU A 324 8.42 -3.86 -10.63
N GLU A 325 9.41 -3.82 -11.53
CA GLU A 325 10.83 -4.06 -11.23
C GLU A 325 11.38 -3.02 -10.22
N ALA A 326 10.90 -1.77 -10.29
CA ALA A 326 11.21 -0.73 -9.34
C ALA A 326 10.50 -0.88 -7.98
N GLY A 327 9.63 -1.88 -7.82
CA GLY A 327 8.89 -2.17 -6.59
C GLY A 327 7.56 -1.42 -6.46
N GLY A 328 7.02 -0.89 -7.57
CA GLY A 328 5.68 -0.34 -7.63
C GLY A 328 4.60 -1.41 -7.39
N ARG A 329 3.48 -1.03 -6.78
CA ARG A 329 2.30 -1.91 -6.66
C ARG A 329 1.44 -1.80 -7.92
N GLU A 330 0.66 -2.85 -8.20
CA GLU A 330 -0.29 -2.84 -9.32
C GLU A 330 -1.39 -1.78 -9.12
N SER A 331 -1.30 -0.67 -9.84
CA SER A 331 -2.34 0.37 -9.86
C SER A 331 -3.59 -0.07 -10.63
N HIS A 332 -3.53 -1.17 -11.39
CA HIS A 332 -4.65 -1.64 -12.21
C HIS A 332 -5.88 -2.00 -11.38
N GLU A 333 -5.68 -2.76 -10.30
CA GLU A 333 -6.77 -3.17 -9.40
C GLU A 333 -7.47 -1.95 -8.78
N PHE A 334 -6.70 -0.92 -8.42
CA PHE A 334 -7.23 0.32 -7.89
C PHE A 334 -8.11 1.07 -8.90
N PHE A 335 -7.67 1.20 -10.16
CA PHE A 335 -8.47 1.87 -11.19
C PHE A 335 -9.72 1.08 -11.57
N GLN A 336 -9.64 -0.26 -11.66
CA GLN A 336 -10.83 -1.09 -11.86
C GLN A 336 -11.83 -0.90 -10.72
N TRP A 337 -11.35 -0.92 -9.48
CA TRP A 337 -12.19 -0.66 -8.31
C TRP A 337 -12.83 0.74 -8.41
N GLN A 338 -12.06 1.77 -8.73
CA GLN A 338 -12.56 3.13 -8.88
C GLN A 338 -13.64 3.25 -9.96
N GLU A 339 -13.46 2.65 -11.13
CA GLU A 339 -14.47 2.60 -12.19
C GLU A 339 -15.74 1.86 -11.74
N THR A 340 -15.58 0.73 -11.04
CA THR A 340 -16.73 -0.04 -10.53
C THR A 340 -17.54 0.75 -9.50
N MET A 341 -16.87 1.49 -8.60
CA MET A 341 -17.53 2.34 -7.60
C MET A 341 -18.26 3.51 -8.27
N GLN A 342 -17.63 4.20 -9.22
CA GLN A 342 -18.28 5.30 -9.95
C GLN A 342 -19.54 4.83 -10.69
N LYS A 343 -19.48 3.63 -11.31
CA LYS A 343 -20.63 3.04 -11.98
C LYS A 343 -21.76 2.72 -11.00
N GLN A 344 -21.42 2.13 -9.84
CA GLN A 344 -22.40 1.82 -8.80
C GLN A 344 -23.06 3.08 -8.23
N ASP A 345 -22.28 4.13 -7.96
CA ASP A 345 -22.80 5.42 -7.47
C ASP A 345 -23.75 6.04 -8.49
N TYR A 346 -23.39 6.01 -9.78
CA TYR A 346 -24.25 6.50 -10.85
C TYR A 346 -25.56 5.71 -10.94
N GLU A 347 -25.50 4.37 -10.89
CA GLU A 347 -26.69 3.52 -10.87
C GLU A 347 -27.58 3.81 -9.66
N GLN A 348 -27.00 4.00 -8.47
CA GLN A 348 -27.74 4.36 -7.27
C GLN A 348 -28.44 5.72 -7.40
N GLN A 349 -27.76 6.72 -7.99
CA GLN A 349 -28.37 8.03 -8.24
C GLN A 349 -29.57 7.94 -9.18
N ILE A 350 -29.44 7.22 -10.30
CA ILE A 350 -30.54 7.00 -11.24
C ILE A 350 -31.70 6.27 -10.56
N ASN A 351 -31.41 5.19 -9.82
CA ASN A 351 -32.42 4.44 -9.08
C ASN A 351 -33.14 5.29 -8.03
N ALA A 352 -32.43 6.20 -7.34
CA ALA A 352 -33.03 7.10 -6.36
C ALA A 352 -33.96 8.14 -7.02
N ILE A 353 -33.59 8.65 -8.19
CA ILE A 353 -34.44 9.56 -8.99
C ILE A 353 -35.70 8.82 -9.45
N GLU A 354 -35.57 7.60 -9.95
CA GLU A 354 -36.69 6.78 -10.39
C GLU A 354 -37.65 6.43 -9.23
N ARG A 355 -37.10 6.07 -8.06
CA ARG A 355 -37.90 5.82 -6.85
C ARG A 355 -38.74 7.03 -6.46
N LYS A 356 -38.13 8.22 -6.35
CA LYS A 356 -38.85 9.46 -6.03
C LYS A 356 -39.94 9.77 -7.04
N ARG A 357 -39.68 9.51 -8.33
CA ARG A 357 -40.69 9.71 -9.39
C ARG A 357 -41.86 8.75 -9.23
N LEU A 358 -41.61 7.49 -8.91
CA LEU A 358 -42.66 6.48 -8.69
C LEU A 358 -43.46 6.78 -7.43
N GLU A 359 -42.81 7.12 -6.32
CA GLU A 359 -43.46 7.55 -5.08
C GLU A 359 -44.39 8.75 -5.29
N GLY A 360 -43.95 9.74 -6.08
CA GLY A 360 -44.78 10.88 -6.44
C GLY A 360 -46.03 10.48 -7.25
N ARG A 361 -45.92 9.50 -8.15
CA ARG A 361 -47.09 8.98 -8.90
C ARG A 361 -48.04 8.20 -8.00
N ILE A 362 -47.51 7.36 -7.12
CA ILE A 362 -48.31 6.59 -6.15
C ILE A 362 -49.07 7.55 -5.23
N SER A 363 -48.39 8.54 -4.64
CA SER A 363 -49.02 9.52 -3.76
C SER A 363 -50.15 10.30 -4.45
N TYR A 364 -49.96 10.64 -5.72
CA TYR A 364 -51.00 11.28 -6.53
C TYR A 364 -52.23 10.37 -6.75
N GLU A 365 -52.01 9.10 -7.09
CA GLU A 365 -53.08 8.12 -7.26
C GLU A 365 -53.83 7.87 -5.94
N GLU A 366 -53.10 7.74 -4.82
CA GLU A 366 -53.68 7.60 -3.48
C GLU A 366 -54.53 8.81 -3.10
N ALA A 367 -54.08 10.03 -3.42
CA ALA A 367 -54.84 11.25 -3.17
C ALA A 367 -56.14 11.30 -3.99
N ILE A 368 -56.13 10.83 -5.24
CA ILE A 368 -57.34 10.71 -6.06
C ILE A 368 -58.31 9.70 -5.45
N LEU A 369 -57.82 8.51 -5.08
CA LEU A 369 -58.64 7.46 -4.46
C LEU A 369 -59.23 7.93 -3.13
N ALA A 370 -58.48 8.67 -2.32
CA ALA A 370 -58.97 9.25 -1.06
C ALA A 370 -60.09 10.26 -1.30
N ARG A 371 -59.97 11.12 -2.34
CA ARG A 371 -61.04 12.04 -2.73
C ARG A 371 -62.31 11.33 -3.20
N GLN A 372 -62.20 10.17 -3.83
CA GLN A 372 -63.35 9.38 -4.28
C GLN A 372 -64.05 8.60 -3.15
N ARG A 373 -63.40 8.45 -1.99
CA ARG A 373 -63.96 7.77 -0.81
C ARG A 373 -64.69 8.72 0.16
N LEU A 374 -64.61 10.03 -0.06
CA LEU A 374 -65.41 11.08 0.58
C LEU A 374 -66.67 11.33 -0.25
#